data_AF-A0A7S2EBZ7-F1
#
_entry.id   AF-A0A7S2EBZ7-F1
#
_cell.length_a   1.000
_cell.length_b   1.000
_cell.length_c   1.000
_cell.angle_alpha   90.00
_cell.angle_beta   90.00
_cell.angle_gamma   90.00
#
_symmetry.space_group_name_H-M   'P 1'
#
loop_
_entity.id
_entity.type
_entity.pdbx_description
1 polymer ?
#
loop_
_entity_poly.entity_id
_entity_poly.type
_entity_poly.pdbx_seq_one_letter_code
_entity_poly.pdbx_strand_id
1 'polypeptide(L)'
;DYIVQVCDEVKEVTFSTFNETVKSVYTDTYPQNEAMIKGPLVLATVVSSLTAIVLILIFIPSVVSTALKFRCGVIPFLHSDINFTDLRIAVDQVTILLGSSFWAILYSSVFLGGMSGLVLFLFLWQVTAIYMQRLLASLIGLSITILLKWIICLFTLRLPVYAGFYRKRPAWGNIMSLCYESAGIGFAVLTIVTRAVMITLLSTLYIGRIDTPLLVEGIGG
;
A
#
# COMPACT_ATOMS: atom_id res chain seq x y z
N ASP A 1 40.61 -18.38 53.03
CA ASP A 1 40.21 -16.96 53.01
C ASP A 1 40.52 -16.27 51.68
N TYR A 2 41.77 -16.26 51.21
CA TYR A 2 42.13 -15.59 49.93
C TYR A 2 41.35 -16.09 48.70
N ILE A 3 41.14 -17.41 48.56
CA ILE A 3 40.40 -17.98 47.40
C ILE A 3 38.93 -17.52 47.39
N VAL A 4 38.30 -17.38 48.56
CA VAL A 4 36.90 -16.94 48.67
C VAL A 4 36.80 -15.48 48.24
N GLN A 5 37.73 -14.64 48.69
CA GLN A 5 37.79 -13.22 48.31
C GLN A 5 37.97 -13.03 46.80
N VAL A 6 38.86 -13.80 46.15
CA VAL A 6 39.05 -13.76 44.69
C VAL A 6 37.80 -14.22 43.95
N CYS A 7 37.10 -15.25 44.45
CA CYS A 7 35.86 -15.73 43.85
C CYS A 7 34.74 -14.69 43.89
N ASP A 8 34.63 -13.94 44.99
CA ASP A 8 33.61 -12.90 45.15
C ASP A 8 33.92 -11.69 44.25
N GLU A 9 35.19 -11.30 44.12
CA GLU A 9 35.62 -10.22 43.22
C GLU A 9 35.35 -10.56 41.74
N VAL A 10 35.63 -11.80 41.31
CA VAL A 10 35.33 -12.25 39.93
C VAL A 10 33.82 -12.24 39.66
N LYS A 11 32.99 -12.65 40.63
CA LYS A 11 31.52 -12.58 40.49
C LYS A 11 31.03 -11.14 40.36
N GLU A 12 31.58 -10.22 41.14
CA GLU A 12 31.18 -8.81 41.08
C GLU A 12 31.55 -8.18 39.72
N VAL A 13 32.76 -8.43 39.22
CA VAL A 13 33.22 -7.94 37.91
C VAL A 13 32.42 -8.55 36.76
N THR A 14 32.15 -9.86 36.81
CA THR A 14 31.35 -10.51 35.76
C THR A 14 29.91 -10.00 35.76
N PHE A 15 29.32 -9.77 36.93
CA PHE A 15 27.97 -9.22 37.06
C PHE A 15 27.88 -7.76 36.61
N SER A 16 28.87 -6.93 36.94
CA SER A 16 28.91 -5.53 36.49
C SER A 16 29.06 -5.43 34.97
N THR A 17 29.98 -6.20 34.39
CA THR A 17 30.21 -6.24 32.94
C THR A 17 28.97 -6.75 32.19
N PHE A 18 28.30 -7.77 32.75
CA PHE A 18 27.04 -8.27 32.20
C PHE A 18 25.94 -7.20 32.24
N ASN A 19 25.75 -6.51 33.38
CA ASN A 19 24.77 -5.45 33.50
C ASN A 19 25.04 -4.28 32.56
N GLU A 20 26.29 -3.89 32.38
CA GLU A 20 26.67 -2.84 31.42
C GLU A 20 26.35 -3.26 29.98
N THR A 21 26.64 -4.51 29.62
CA THR A 21 26.32 -5.06 28.30
C THR A 21 24.81 -5.15 28.06
N VAL A 22 24.04 -5.58 29.07
CA VAL A 22 22.57 -5.62 28.98
C VAL A 22 22.01 -4.20 28.86
N LYS A 23 22.56 -3.26 29.63
CA LYS A 23 22.14 -1.86 29.56
C LYS A 23 22.45 -1.24 28.20
N SER A 24 23.61 -1.52 27.61
CA SER A 24 23.96 -1.00 26.28
C SER A 24 23.06 -1.58 25.19
N VAL A 25 22.82 -2.90 25.20
CA VAL A 25 21.91 -3.55 24.25
C VAL A 25 20.48 -3.01 24.41
N TYR A 26 20.04 -2.78 25.65
CA TYR A 26 18.73 -2.19 25.93
C TYR A 26 18.63 -0.76 25.39
N THR A 27 19.61 0.10 25.64
CA THR A 27 19.60 1.48 25.14
C THR A 27 19.69 1.58 23.63
N ASP A 28 20.35 0.62 22.97
CA ASP A 28 20.53 0.59 21.51
C ASP A 28 19.32 -0.02 20.80
N THR A 29 18.53 -0.87 21.47
CA THR A 29 17.38 -1.52 20.87
C THR A 29 16.07 -0.78 21.18
N TYR A 30 15.90 -0.26 22.40
CA TYR A 30 14.65 0.37 22.80
C TYR A 30 14.57 1.85 22.39
N PRO A 31 13.38 2.36 22.05
CA PRO A 31 13.22 3.74 21.63
C PRO A 31 13.48 4.64 22.83
N GLN A 32 14.54 5.45 22.76
CA GLN A 32 14.92 6.36 23.84
C GLN A 32 13.96 7.55 23.97
N ASN A 33 13.29 7.91 22.87
CA ASN A 33 12.46 9.10 22.79
C ASN A 33 10.99 8.70 22.61
N GLU A 34 10.11 9.15 23.51
CA GLU A 34 8.68 8.80 23.47
C GLU A 34 8.00 9.21 22.15
N ALA A 35 8.53 10.23 21.49
CA ALA A 35 8.09 10.70 20.18
C ALA A 35 8.17 9.61 19.09
N MET A 36 9.08 8.64 19.22
CA MET A 36 9.25 7.53 18.27
C MET A 36 8.05 6.59 18.27
N ILE A 37 7.32 6.48 19.39
CA ILE A 37 6.11 5.65 19.51
C ILE A 37 4.86 6.53 19.30
N LYS A 38 4.80 7.67 19.99
CA LYS A 38 3.63 8.57 19.97
C LYS A 38 3.36 9.12 18.57
N GLY A 39 4.41 9.48 17.81
CA GLY A 39 4.28 10.03 16.46
C GLY A 39 3.56 9.09 15.48
N PRO A 40 4.08 7.88 15.24
CA PRO A 40 3.43 6.86 14.41
C PRO A 40 2.01 6.52 14.85
N LEU A 41 1.76 6.44 16.15
CA LEU A 41 0.43 6.14 16.68
C LEU A 41 -0.58 7.25 16.37
N VAL A 42 -0.20 8.51 16.56
CA VAL A 42 -1.04 9.67 16.22
C VAL A 42 -1.28 9.76 14.71
N LEU A 43 -0.26 9.52 13.89
CA LEU A 43 -0.43 9.49 12.44
C LEU A 43 -1.41 8.38 12.03
N ALA A 44 -1.23 7.17 12.57
CA ALA A 44 -2.08 6.03 12.26
C ALA A 44 -3.55 6.29 12.60
N THR A 45 -3.84 6.87 13.77
CA THR A 45 -5.22 7.19 14.20
C THR A 45 -5.85 8.28 13.35
N VAL A 46 -5.09 9.33 12.98
CA VAL A 46 -5.58 10.40 12.11
C VAL A 46 -5.89 9.85 10.70
N VAL A 47 -4.98 9.09 10.10
CA VAL A 47 -5.18 8.49 8.78
C VAL A 47 -6.34 7.49 8.80
N SER A 48 -6.44 6.66 9.84
CA SER A 48 -7.55 5.72 10.01
C SER A 48 -8.90 6.45 10.10
N SER A 49 -8.98 7.51 10.89
CA SER A 49 -10.21 8.28 11.05
C SER A 49 -10.62 8.98 9.75
N LEU A 50 -9.66 9.60 9.04
CA LEU A 50 -9.92 10.26 7.76
C LEU A 50 -10.35 9.26 6.68
N THR A 51 -9.69 8.10 6.61
CA THR A 51 -10.07 7.05 5.65
C THR A 51 -11.47 6.50 5.92
N ALA A 52 -11.83 6.27 7.19
CA ALA A 52 -13.20 5.87 7.55
C ALA A 52 -14.24 6.92 7.10
N ILE A 53 -14.00 8.21 7.36
CA ILE A 53 -14.89 9.29 6.95
C ILE A 53 -15.05 9.32 5.41
N VAL A 54 -13.94 9.26 4.68
CA VAL A 54 -13.96 9.27 3.21
C VAL A 54 -14.72 8.06 2.65
N LEU A 55 -14.50 6.87 3.21
CA LEU A 55 -15.20 5.66 2.79
C LEU A 55 -16.71 5.77 3.04
N ILE A 56 -17.14 6.29 4.19
CA ILE A 56 -18.56 6.52 4.50
C ILE A 56 -19.17 7.52 3.51
N LEU A 57 -18.49 8.63 3.22
CA LEU A 57 -18.94 9.66 2.29
C LEU A 57 -19.07 9.16 0.84
N ILE A 58 -18.27 8.17 0.45
CA ILE A 58 -18.36 7.54 -0.88
C ILE A 58 -19.43 6.44 -0.88
N PHE A 59 -19.52 5.66 0.20
CA PHE A 59 -20.41 4.49 0.29
C PHE A 59 -21.89 4.88 0.35
N ILE A 60 -22.27 5.84 1.20
CA ILE A 60 -23.68 6.20 1.38
C ILE A 60 -24.33 6.66 0.06
N PRO A 61 -23.75 7.62 -0.69
CA PRO A 61 -24.34 8.05 -1.97
C PRO A 61 -24.34 6.95 -3.02
N SER A 62 -23.35 6.06 -2.99
CA SER A 62 -23.24 4.90 -3.90
C SER A 62 -24.43 3.96 -3.70
N VAL A 63 -24.71 3.54 -2.46
CA VAL A 63 -25.84 2.66 -2.14
C VAL A 63 -27.18 3.33 -2.44
N VAL A 64 -27.33 4.61 -2.08
CA VAL A 64 -28.57 5.37 -2.36
C VAL A 64 -28.82 5.48 -3.87
N SER A 65 -27.77 5.78 -4.65
CA SER A 65 -27.86 5.84 -6.11
C SER A 65 -28.25 4.50 -6.72
N THR A 66 -27.64 3.40 -6.27
CA THR A 66 -27.99 2.05 -6.70
C THR A 66 -29.44 1.69 -6.34
N ALA A 67 -29.88 2.00 -5.12
CA ALA A 67 -31.26 1.80 -4.68
C ALA A 67 -32.26 2.63 -5.51
N LEU A 68 -31.94 3.88 -5.85
CA LEU A 68 -32.78 4.72 -6.72
C LEU A 68 -32.81 4.19 -8.16
N LYS A 69 -31.69 3.75 -8.71
CA LYS A 69 -31.63 3.13 -10.05
C LYS A 69 -32.51 1.89 -10.15
N PHE A 70 -32.51 1.07 -9.10
CA PHE A 70 -33.42 -0.08 -8.99
C PHE A 70 -34.89 0.33 -8.92
N ARG A 71 -35.22 1.37 -8.14
CA ARG A 71 -36.62 1.87 -8.02
C ARG A 71 -37.14 2.55 -9.28
N CYS A 72 -36.29 3.28 -9.99
CA CYS A 72 -36.65 4.00 -11.22
C CYS A 72 -36.61 3.11 -12.47
N GLY A 73 -36.25 1.83 -12.35
CA GLY A 73 -36.16 0.92 -13.49
C GLY A 73 -35.02 1.24 -14.48
N VAL A 74 -34.02 2.02 -14.06
CA VAL A 74 -32.83 2.31 -14.89
C VAL A 74 -32.01 1.04 -15.12
N ILE A 75 -31.99 0.16 -14.10
CA ILE A 75 -31.43 -1.18 -14.21
C ILE A 75 -32.62 -2.13 -14.44
N PRO A 76 -32.71 -2.80 -15.61
CA PRO A 76 -33.93 -3.51 -16.03
C PRO A 76 -34.23 -4.79 -15.25
N PHE A 77 -33.39 -5.22 -14.30
CA PHE A 77 -33.57 -6.47 -13.51
C PHE A 77 -34.89 -6.57 -12.73
N LEU A 78 -35.54 -5.44 -12.42
CA LEU A 78 -36.78 -5.42 -11.63
C LEU A 78 -38.05 -5.22 -12.47
N HIS A 79 -37.94 -4.86 -13.75
CA HIS A 79 -39.11 -4.45 -14.56
C HIS A 79 -39.59 -5.53 -15.52
N SER A 80 -38.68 -6.36 -16.03
CA SER A 80 -38.98 -7.41 -17.01
C SER A 80 -38.55 -8.78 -16.50
N ASP A 81 -39.45 -9.76 -16.68
CA ASP A 81 -39.22 -11.20 -16.70
C ASP A 81 -39.23 -11.95 -15.36
N ILE A 82 -40.30 -12.74 -15.18
CA ILE A 82 -40.42 -14.12 -14.60
C ILE A 82 -39.70 -14.45 -13.27
N ASN A 83 -38.48 -13.97 -13.05
CA ASN A 83 -37.62 -14.23 -11.89
C ASN A 83 -37.72 -13.15 -10.78
N PHE A 84 -38.58 -12.12 -10.94
CA PHE A 84 -38.76 -11.06 -9.94
C PHE A 84 -39.19 -11.61 -8.57
N THR A 85 -40.04 -12.63 -8.57
CA THR A 85 -40.51 -13.29 -7.35
C THR A 85 -39.36 -14.00 -6.64
N ASP A 86 -38.45 -14.62 -7.39
CA ASP A 86 -37.28 -15.33 -6.85
C ASP A 86 -36.26 -14.36 -6.24
N LEU A 87 -36.08 -13.18 -6.85
CA LEU A 87 -35.22 -12.10 -6.32
C LEU A 87 -35.73 -11.53 -4.99
N ARG A 88 -37.02 -11.68 -4.67
CA ARG A 88 -37.62 -11.23 -3.40
C ARG A 88 -37.54 -12.26 -2.27
N ILE A 89 -37.07 -13.48 -2.52
CA ILE A 89 -37.01 -14.53 -1.49
C ILE A 89 -35.92 -14.25 -0.44
N ALA A 90 -34.89 -13.49 -0.82
CA ALA A 90 -33.69 -13.30 0.00
C ALA A 90 -33.63 -11.93 0.71
N VAL A 91 -34.75 -11.41 1.23
CA VAL A 91 -34.78 -10.12 1.97
C VAL A 91 -33.83 -10.14 3.16
N ASP A 92 -33.64 -11.30 3.80
CA ASP A 92 -32.74 -11.47 4.94
C ASP A 92 -31.28 -11.14 4.59
N GLN A 93 -30.85 -11.34 3.33
CA GLN A 93 -29.49 -11.01 2.87
C GLN A 93 -29.20 -9.50 2.93
N VAL A 94 -30.24 -8.66 2.87
CA VAL A 94 -30.10 -7.20 2.99
C VAL A 94 -29.63 -6.81 4.39
N THR A 95 -29.96 -7.59 5.42
CA THR A 95 -29.52 -7.31 6.80
C THR A 95 -28.02 -7.56 6.99
N ILE A 96 -27.46 -8.53 6.26
CA ILE A 96 -26.02 -8.84 6.24
C ILE A 96 -25.22 -7.71 5.60
N LEU A 97 -25.82 -7.00 4.62
CA LEU A 97 -25.16 -5.92 3.88
C LEU A 97 -24.64 -4.84 4.84
N LEU A 98 -25.49 -4.33 5.74
CA LEU A 98 -25.10 -3.27 6.66
C LEU A 98 -23.97 -3.70 7.61
N GLY A 99 -24.05 -4.93 8.14
CA GLY A 99 -23.00 -5.49 9.00
C GLY A 99 -21.68 -5.64 8.24
N SER A 100 -21.72 -6.20 7.03
CA SER A 100 -20.54 -6.39 6.19
C SER A 100 -19.87 -5.05 5.81
N SER A 101 -20.66 -4.03 5.48
CA SER A 101 -20.13 -2.69 5.16
C SER A 101 -19.47 -2.02 6.36
N PHE A 102 -20.05 -2.14 7.56
CA PHE A 102 -19.44 -1.63 8.79
C PHE A 102 -18.06 -2.26 9.04
N TRP A 103 -18.00 -3.59 9.06
CA TRP A 103 -16.76 -4.31 9.32
C TRP A 103 -15.70 -4.07 8.26
N ALA A 104 -16.12 -3.95 7.00
CA ALA A 104 -15.20 -3.68 5.91
C ALA A 104 -14.60 -2.27 6.00
N ILE A 105 -15.40 -1.23 6.26
CA ILE A 105 -14.89 0.13 6.46
C ILE A 105 -13.93 0.19 7.67
N LEU A 106 -14.27 -0.49 8.77
CA LEU A 106 -13.41 -0.58 9.94
C LEU A 106 -12.07 -1.27 9.60
N TYR A 107 -12.12 -2.42 8.93
CA TYR A 107 -10.91 -3.14 8.53
C TYR A 107 -10.02 -2.30 7.59
N SER A 108 -10.61 -1.71 6.54
CA SER A 108 -9.88 -0.89 5.57
C SER A 108 -9.21 0.31 6.23
N SER A 109 -9.91 1.00 7.13
CA SER A 109 -9.39 2.17 7.83
C SER A 109 -8.30 1.81 8.84
N VAL A 110 -8.46 0.74 9.62
CA VAL A 110 -7.42 0.25 10.56
C VAL A 110 -6.19 -0.22 9.79
N PHE A 111 -6.38 -0.94 8.68
CA PHE A 111 -5.27 -1.41 7.84
C PHE A 111 -4.46 -0.25 7.25
N LEU A 112 -5.12 0.74 6.65
CA LEU A 112 -4.42 1.89 6.06
C LEU A 112 -3.77 2.78 7.13
N GLY A 113 -4.45 3.03 8.24
CA GLY A 113 -3.88 3.74 9.38
C GLY A 113 -2.65 3.02 9.91
N GLY A 114 -2.76 1.72 10.18
CA GLY A 114 -1.66 0.87 10.64
C GLY A 114 -0.49 0.84 9.68
N MET A 115 -0.74 0.70 8.37
CA MET A 115 0.32 0.74 7.35
C MET A 115 1.05 2.09 7.33
N SER A 116 0.30 3.20 7.38
CA SER A 116 0.90 4.54 7.39
C SER A 116 1.73 4.81 8.65
N GLY A 117 1.24 4.39 9.82
CA GLY A 117 1.96 4.46 11.08
C GLY A 117 3.21 3.59 11.06
N LEU A 118 3.11 2.36 10.56
CA LEU A 118 4.25 1.43 10.45
C LEU A 118 5.36 2.01 9.57
N VAL A 119 5.02 2.64 8.44
CA VAL A 119 6.00 3.32 7.59
C VAL A 119 6.72 4.42 8.39
N LEU A 120 5.99 5.31 9.07
CA LEU A 120 6.60 6.38 9.87
C LEU A 120 7.44 5.82 11.03
N PHE A 121 6.98 4.75 11.68
CA PHE A 121 7.72 4.06 12.74
C PHE A 121 9.06 3.52 12.23
N LEU A 122 9.09 2.88 11.06
CA LEU A 122 10.32 2.37 10.45
C LEU A 122 11.33 3.48 10.14
N PHE A 123 10.86 4.70 9.82
CA PHE A 123 11.71 5.87 9.60
C PHE A 123 12.23 6.50 10.90
N LEU A 124 11.45 6.47 11.97
CA LEU A 124 11.83 7.05 13.27
C LEU A 124 12.67 6.10 14.12
N TRP A 125 12.52 4.79 13.95
CA TRP A 125 13.18 3.78 14.77
C TRP A 125 14.68 3.69 14.48
N GLN A 126 15.52 3.84 15.52
CA GLN A 126 16.97 4.03 15.38
C GLN A 126 17.66 2.91 14.59
N VAL A 127 17.24 1.66 14.76
CA VAL A 127 17.83 0.51 14.07
C VAL A 127 17.44 0.48 12.58
N THR A 128 16.18 0.78 12.26
CA THR A 128 15.65 0.65 10.89
C THR A 128 15.81 1.93 10.08
N ALA A 129 15.93 3.08 10.74
CA ALA A 129 16.06 4.39 10.10
C ALA A 129 17.23 4.44 9.11
N ILE A 130 18.38 3.85 9.45
CA ILE A 130 19.55 3.79 8.57
C ILE A 130 19.23 3.04 7.27
N TYR A 131 18.55 1.90 7.37
CA TYR A 131 18.15 1.11 6.20
C TYR A 131 17.09 1.84 5.38
N MET A 132 16.10 2.46 6.04
CA MET A 132 15.05 3.22 5.37
C MET A 132 15.58 4.45 4.64
N GLN A 133 16.57 5.15 5.20
CA GLN A 133 17.24 6.28 4.53
C GLN A 133 18.02 5.82 3.29
N ARG A 134 18.72 4.68 3.36
CA ARG A 134 19.41 4.09 2.20
C ARG A 134 18.43 3.67 1.10
N LEU A 135 17.29 3.09 1.49
CA LEU A 135 16.20 2.75 0.59
C LEU A 135 15.61 4.00 -0.06
N LEU A 136 15.37 5.07 0.70
CA LEU A 136 14.89 6.35 0.19
C LEU A 136 15.88 6.97 -0.81
N ALA A 137 17.17 6.98 -0.50
CA ALA A 137 18.21 7.46 -1.41
C ALA A 137 18.24 6.65 -2.71
N SER A 138 18.05 5.33 -2.63
CA SER A 138 17.97 4.46 -3.79
C SER A 138 16.72 4.74 -4.64
N LEU A 139 15.56 5.00 -4.02
CA LEU A 139 14.33 5.40 -4.72
C LEU A 139 14.48 6.75 -5.42
N ILE A 140 15.17 7.71 -4.81
CA ILE A 140 15.47 9.01 -5.42
C ILE A 140 16.43 8.84 -6.61
N GLY A 141 17.49 8.04 -6.46
CA GLY A 141 18.40 7.74 -7.58
C GLY A 141 17.68 7.06 -8.75
N LEU A 142 16.77 6.13 -8.43
CA LEU A 142 15.95 5.43 -9.42
C LEU A 142 14.98 6.39 -10.12
N SER A 143 14.32 7.30 -9.40
CA SER A 143 13.38 8.27 -9.98
C SER A 143 14.09 9.24 -10.92
N ILE A 144 15.27 9.73 -10.55
CA ILE A 144 16.13 10.57 -11.41
C ILE A 144 16.52 9.79 -12.67
N THR A 145 16.89 8.52 -12.54
CA THR A 145 17.27 7.68 -13.69
C THR A 145 16.09 7.45 -14.65
N ILE A 146 14.88 7.21 -14.13
CA ILE A 146 13.66 7.10 -14.96
C ILE A 146 13.38 8.42 -15.67
N LEU A 147 13.47 9.55 -14.96
CA LEU A 147 13.22 10.88 -15.52
C LEU A 147 14.23 11.20 -16.62
N LEU A 148 15.51 10.91 -16.39
CA LEU A 148 16.56 11.09 -17.39
C LEU A 148 16.31 10.20 -18.62
N LYS A 149 15.96 8.93 -18.43
CA LYS A 149 15.58 8.01 -19.52
C LYS A 149 14.39 8.56 -20.31
N TRP A 150 13.38 9.10 -19.64
CA TRP A 150 12.20 9.68 -20.29
C TRP A 150 12.57 10.91 -21.13
N ILE A 151 13.41 11.80 -20.60
CA ILE A 151 13.95 12.97 -21.32
C ILE A 151 14.75 12.53 -22.55
N ILE A 152 15.70 11.60 -22.39
CA ILE A 152 16.50 11.09 -23.51
C ILE A 152 15.58 10.46 -24.56
N CYS A 153 14.57 9.68 -24.16
CA CYS A 153 13.62 9.07 -25.09
C CYS A 153 12.82 10.11 -25.87
N LEU A 154 12.37 11.16 -25.19
CA LEU A 154 11.64 12.25 -25.80
C LEU A 154 12.49 12.95 -26.88
N PHE A 155 13.72 13.33 -26.54
CA PHE A 155 14.59 14.10 -27.43
C PHE A 155 15.30 13.27 -28.52
N THR A 156 15.69 12.03 -28.24
CA THR A 156 16.46 11.20 -29.18
C THR A 156 15.60 10.28 -30.04
N LEU A 157 14.47 9.79 -29.52
CA LEU A 157 13.63 8.80 -30.20
C LEU A 157 12.36 9.46 -30.73
N ARG A 158 11.57 10.04 -29.83
CA ARG A 158 10.18 10.40 -30.12
C ARG A 158 10.06 11.57 -31.08
N LEU A 159 10.86 12.61 -30.90
CA LEU A 159 10.82 13.81 -31.75
C LEU A 159 11.48 13.60 -33.14
N PRO A 160 12.72 13.06 -33.24
CA PRO A 160 13.41 13.01 -34.52
C PRO A 160 13.15 11.73 -35.33
N VAL A 161 12.92 10.58 -34.70
CA VAL A 161 12.85 9.27 -35.39
C VAL A 161 11.41 8.87 -35.73
N TYR A 162 10.44 9.28 -34.91
CA TYR A 162 9.04 8.92 -35.06
C TYR A 162 8.16 10.14 -35.39
N ALA A 163 7.11 9.92 -36.17
CA ALA A 163 5.97 10.83 -36.31
C ALA A 163 4.70 10.03 -35.96
N GLY A 164 4.32 10.08 -34.68
CA GLY A 164 3.27 9.19 -34.16
C GLY A 164 3.70 7.72 -34.24
N PHE A 165 2.92 6.90 -34.91
CA PHE A 165 3.21 5.47 -35.12
C PHE A 165 4.12 5.18 -36.32
N TYR A 166 4.48 6.19 -37.12
CA TYR A 166 5.30 6.01 -38.32
C TYR A 166 6.77 6.34 -38.07
N ARG A 167 7.67 5.50 -38.62
CA ARG A 167 9.13 5.67 -38.55
C ARG A 167 9.62 6.54 -39.69
N LYS A 168 10.27 7.67 -39.39
CA LYS A 168 10.97 8.50 -40.41
C LYS A 168 12.29 7.87 -40.84
N ARG A 169 12.99 7.19 -39.93
CA ARG A 169 14.30 6.55 -40.16
C ARG A 169 14.32 5.13 -39.60
N PRO A 170 14.13 4.08 -40.44
CA PRO A 170 13.89 2.72 -39.96
C PRO A 170 15.10 2.09 -39.27
N ALA A 171 16.32 2.29 -39.79
CA ALA A 171 17.53 1.69 -39.23
C ALA A 171 17.82 2.20 -37.81
N TRP A 172 17.81 3.52 -37.61
CA TRP A 172 17.98 4.14 -36.29
C TRP A 172 16.84 3.79 -35.32
N GLY A 173 15.61 3.73 -35.82
CA GLY A 173 14.45 3.33 -35.03
C GLY A 173 14.59 1.92 -34.45
N ASN A 174 15.11 0.96 -35.22
CA ASN A 174 15.31 -0.41 -34.77
C ASN A 174 16.39 -0.53 -33.68
N ILE A 175 17.56 0.08 -33.89
CA ILE A 175 18.66 0.04 -32.91
C ILE A 175 18.23 0.67 -31.60
N MET A 176 17.61 1.85 -31.66
CA MET A 176 17.19 2.53 -30.45
C MET A 176 16.02 1.79 -29.76
N SER A 177 15.08 1.21 -30.50
CA SER A 177 14.03 0.35 -29.90
C SER A 177 14.64 -0.80 -29.13
N LEU A 178 15.65 -1.49 -29.71
CA LEU A 178 16.35 -2.60 -29.05
C LEU A 178 17.05 -2.14 -27.75
N CYS A 179 17.73 -0.99 -27.77
CA CYS A 179 18.34 -0.40 -26.58
C CYS A 179 17.30 -0.01 -25.51
N TYR A 180 16.13 0.48 -25.92
CA TYR A 180 15.05 0.82 -24.99
C TYR A 180 14.36 -0.40 -24.40
N GLU A 181 14.19 -1.46 -25.18
CA GLU A 181 13.64 -2.75 -24.76
C GLU A 181 14.56 -3.46 -23.78
N SER A 182 15.87 -3.49 -24.04
CA SER A 182 16.85 -4.08 -23.11
C SER A 182 16.90 -3.31 -21.78
N ALA A 183 16.89 -1.98 -21.83
CA ALA A 183 16.73 -1.14 -20.64
C ALA A 183 15.34 -1.25 -20.00
N GLY A 184 14.33 -1.78 -20.71
CA GLY A 184 12.96 -1.95 -20.25
C GLY A 184 12.76 -3.14 -19.31
N ILE A 185 13.57 -4.20 -19.46
CA ILE A 185 13.46 -5.43 -18.65
C ILE A 185 13.59 -5.13 -17.16
N GLY A 186 14.57 -4.31 -16.76
CA GLY A 186 14.76 -3.93 -15.35
C GLY A 186 13.58 -3.15 -14.78
N PHE A 187 12.98 -2.25 -15.57
CA PHE A 187 11.81 -1.49 -15.14
C PHE A 187 10.53 -2.33 -15.12
N ALA A 188 10.45 -3.41 -15.90
CA ALA A 188 9.28 -4.29 -15.89
C ALA A 188 9.07 -4.95 -14.53
N VAL A 189 10.13 -5.30 -13.81
CA VAL A 189 10.03 -5.81 -12.44
C VAL A 189 9.38 -4.76 -11.52
N LEU A 190 9.84 -3.50 -11.61
CA LEU A 190 9.28 -2.41 -10.81
C LEU A 190 7.80 -2.17 -11.12
N THR A 191 7.39 -2.23 -12.39
CA THR A 191 5.98 -2.04 -12.76
C THR A 191 5.09 -3.17 -12.28
N ILE A 192 5.59 -4.41 -12.21
CA ILE A 192 4.86 -5.53 -11.63
C ILE A 192 4.69 -5.33 -10.12
N VAL A 193 5.75 -4.93 -9.42
CA VAL A 193 5.69 -4.66 -7.97
C VAL A 193 4.73 -3.52 -7.65
N THR A 194 4.80 -2.39 -8.39
CA THR A 194 3.87 -1.27 -8.16
C THR A 194 2.42 -1.66 -8.46
N ARG A 195 2.18 -2.45 -9.51
CA ARG A 195 0.84 -3.02 -9.78
C ARG A 195 0.34 -3.92 -8.67
N ALA A 196 1.18 -4.81 -8.15
CA ALA A 196 0.80 -5.68 -7.04
C ALA A 196 0.41 -4.86 -5.80
N VAL A 197 1.22 -3.85 -5.45
CA VAL A 197 0.90 -2.94 -4.33
C VAL A 197 -0.41 -2.18 -4.58
N MET A 198 -0.62 -1.65 -5.80
CA MET A 198 -1.86 -0.95 -6.16
C MET A 198 -3.08 -1.87 -6.06
N ILE A 199 -3.00 -3.11 -6.58
CA ILE A 199 -4.10 -4.08 -6.52
C ILE A 199 -4.40 -4.44 -5.07
N THR A 200 -3.39 -4.66 -4.23
CA THR A 200 -3.60 -4.94 -2.80
C THR A 200 -4.26 -3.75 -2.09
N LEU A 201 -3.76 -2.53 -2.31
CA LEU A 201 -4.36 -1.32 -1.70
C LEU A 201 -5.79 -1.09 -2.19
N LEU A 202 -6.04 -1.25 -3.49
CA LEU A 202 -7.38 -1.15 -4.05
C LEU A 202 -8.29 -2.24 -3.50
N SER A 203 -7.84 -3.48 -3.44
CA SER A 203 -8.64 -4.59 -2.89
C SER A 203 -9.02 -4.32 -1.44
N THR A 204 -8.08 -3.84 -0.61
CA THR A 204 -8.38 -3.49 0.78
C THR A 204 -9.29 -2.28 0.89
N LEU A 205 -9.16 -1.28 0.03
CA LEU A 205 -10.06 -0.11 0.01
C LEU A 205 -11.47 -0.43 -0.48
N TYR A 206 -11.58 -1.34 -1.45
CA TYR A 206 -12.83 -1.70 -2.10
C TYR A 206 -13.54 -2.89 -1.46
N ILE A 207 -12.93 -3.59 -0.49
CA ILE A 207 -13.57 -4.71 0.23
C ILE A 207 -14.90 -4.30 0.91
N GLY A 208 -15.04 -3.01 1.26
CA GLY A 208 -16.28 -2.47 1.83
C GLY A 208 -17.29 -1.92 0.83
N ARG A 209 -16.95 -1.89 -0.46
CA ARG A 209 -17.84 -1.41 -1.52
C ARG A 209 -18.44 -2.60 -2.26
N ILE A 210 -19.65 -2.96 -1.88
CA ILE A 210 -20.41 -4.04 -2.52
C ILE A 210 -21.02 -3.57 -3.85
N ASP A 211 -21.15 -2.26 -4.04
CA ASP A 211 -21.75 -1.66 -5.24
C ASP A 211 -20.86 -1.75 -6.50
N THR A 212 -19.55 -1.98 -6.34
CA THR A 212 -18.59 -1.99 -7.45
C THR A 212 -17.93 -3.35 -7.54
N PRO A 213 -18.11 -4.09 -8.65
CA PRO A 213 -17.44 -5.37 -8.80
C PRO A 213 -15.93 -5.17 -8.82
N LEU A 214 -15.21 -5.96 -8.02
CA LEU A 214 -13.74 -5.95 -8.01
C LEU A 214 -13.17 -6.54 -9.30
N LEU A 215 -13.90 -7.47 -9.90
CA LEU A 215 -13.56 -8.15 -11.14
C LEU A 215 -14.17 -7.43 -12.33
N VAL A 216 -13.51 -7.58 -13.49
CA VAL A 216 -14.04 -7.10 -14.77
C VAL A 216 -15.37 -7.79 -15.08
N GLU A 217 -16.29 -7.04 -15.68
CA GLU A 217 -17.56 -7.58 -16.18
C GLU A 217 -17.32 -8.83 -17.04
N GLY A 218 -17.98 -9.95 -16.70
CA GLY A 218 -17.86 -11.23 -17.41
C GLY A 218 -16.87 -12.25 -16.81
N ILE A 219 -16.24 -11.96 -15.65
CA ILE A 219 -15.43 -12.93 -14.90
C ILE A 219 -16.08 -13.17 -13.54
N GLY A 220 -16.72 -14.33 -13.35
CA GLY A 220 -17.28 -14.76 -12.06
C GLY A 220 -18.81 -14.75 -11.93
N GLY A 221 -19.55 -14.68 -13.04
CA GLY A 221 -21.01 -14.81 -13.11
C GLY A 221 -21.47 -14.96 -14.54
#